data_AF-X1JFE3-F1
#
_entry.id   AF-X1JFE3-F1
#
_cell.length_a   1.000
_cell.length_b   1.000
_cell.length_c   1.000
_cell.angle_alpha   90.00
_cell.angle_beta   90.00
_cell.angle_gamma   90.00
#
_symmetry.space_group_name_H-M   'P 1'
#
loop_
_entity.id
_entity.type
_entity.pdbx_description
1 polymer ?
#
loop_
_entity_poly.entity_id
_entity_poly.type
_entity_poly.pdbx_seq_one_letter_code
_entity_poly.pdbx_strand_id
1 'polypeptide(L)'
;LQRGEAVSEVVAAMAAAGMDPIEQDWVLVEDYYRRLLKLPGPHPKIYIIGQEMTLEEALMHVSRRDAAGQELLRSYQGLTREMAKRMK
;
A
#
# COMPACT_ATOMS: atom_id res chain seq x y z
N LEU A 1 -10.11 10.26 -14.16
CA LEU A 1 -8.77 9.77 -14.58
C LEU A 1 -7.62 10.21 -13.66
N GLN A 2 -7.85 11.00 -12.61
CA GLN A 2 -6.79 11.56 -11.73
C GLN A 2 -6.22 10.63 -10.63
N ARG A 3 -6.57 9.34 -10.57
CA ARG A 3 -6.15 8.45 -9.45
C ARG A 3 -4.70 7.95 -9.54
N GLY A 4 -4.04 8.07 -10.69
CA GLY A 4 -2.68 7.58 -10.92
C GLY A 4 -1.55 8.60 -10.66
N GLU A 5 -1.83 9.90 -10.79
CA GLU A 5 -0.80 10.95 -10.71
C GLU A 5 -0.26 11.12 -9.29
N ALA A 6 -1.14 11.12 -8.28
CA ALA A 6 -0.76 11.33 -6.88
C ALA A 6 0.12 10.21 -6.28
N VAL A 7 0.11 9.00 -6.84
CA VAL A 7 1.00 7.90 -6.41
C VAL A 7 2.38 8.07 -7.04
N SER A 8 2.44 8.55 -8.28
CA SER A 8 3.70 8.72 -9.00
C SER A 8 4.55 9.86 -8.44
N GLU A 9 3.93 10.96 -8.00
CA GLU A 9 4.63 12.10 -7.39
C GLU A 9 5.26 11.76 -6.03
N VAL A 10 4.58 10.98 -5.19
CA VAL A 10 5.11 10.53 -3.90
C VAL A 10 6.29 9.59 -4.11
N VAL A 11 6.17 8.63 -5.03
CA VAL A 11 7.27 7.71 -5.38
C VAL A 11 8.48 8.47 -5.90
N ALA A 12 8.28 9.45 -6.79
CA ALA A 12 9.36 10.27 -7.34
C ALA A 12 10.05 11.14 -6.27
N ALA A 13 9.29 11.73 -5.35
CA ALA A 13 9.82 12.54 -4.25
C ALA A 13 10.63 11.69 -3.26
N MET A 14 10.19 10.46 -2.95
CA MET A 14 10.90 9.56 -2.03
C MET A 14 12.17 8.97 -2.66
N ALA A 15 12.14 8.64 -3.96
CA ALA A 15 13.33 8.24 -4.72
C ALA A 15 14.38 9.35 -4.78
N ALA A 16 13.98 10.60 -4.96
CA ALA A 16 14.87 11.76 -4.95
C ALA A 16 15.49 12.03 -3.57
N ALA A 17 14.84 11.59 -2.48
CA ALA A 17 15.33 11.74 -1.11
C ALA A 17 16.36 10.66 -0.70
N GLY A 18 16.71 9.72 -1.59
CA GLY A 18 17.72 8.68 -1.32
C GLY A 18 17.28 7.62 -0.31
N MET A 19 15.97 7.47 -0.07
CA MET A 19 15.43 6.42 0.80
C MET A 19 15.62 5.05 0.14
N ASP A 20 15.94 4.01 0.93
CA ASP A 20 15.98 2.63 0.44
C ASP A 20 14.63 2.25 -0.20
N PRO A 21 14.58 1.67 -1.41
CA PRO A 21 13.34 1.25 -2.07
C PRO A 21 12.39 0.43 -1.18
N ILE A 22 12.94 -0.41 -0.28
CA ILE A 22 12.12 -1.22 0.64
C ILE A 22 11.42 -0.32 1.68
N GLU A 23 12.13 0.67 2.22
CA GLU A 23 11.55 1.63 3.17
C GLU A 23 10.50 2.52 2.51
N GLN A 24 10.70 2.88 1.24
CA GLN A 24 9.69 3.60 0.47
C GLN A 24 8.40 2.77 0.33
N ASP A 25 8.52 1.49 -0.02
CA ASP A 25 7.35 0.63 -0.20
C ASP A 25 6.55 0.47 1.10
N TRP A 26 7.21 0.42 2.27
CA TRP A 26 6.54 0.42 3.58
C TRP A 26 5.71 1.68 3.82
N VAL A 27 6.27 2.85 3.52
CA VAL A 27 5.56 4.13 3.68
C VAL A 27 4.37 4.21 2.72
N LEU A 28 4.56 3.76 1.48
CA LEU A 28 3.53 3.79 0.45
C LEU A 28 2.36 2.85 0.76
N VAL A 29 2.63 1.63 1.25
CA VAL A 29 1.56 0.71 1.66
C VAL A 29 0.82 1.22 2.90
N GLU A 30 1.52 1.87 3.83
CA GLU A 30 0.87 2.49 4.99
C GLU A 30 -0.06 3.65 4.58
N ASP A 31 0.43 4.56 3.72
CA ASP A 31 -0.38 5.67 3.20
C ASP A 31 -1.58 5.16 2.38
N TYR A 32 -1.40 4.08 1.62
CA TYR A 32 -2.50 3.42 0.91
C TYR A 32 -3.64 3.01 1.84
N TYR A 33 -3.36 2.29 2.93
CA TYR A 33 -4.40 1.89 3.90
C TYR A 33 -5.00 3.09 4.63
N ARG A 34 -4.19 4.10 5.00
CA ARG A 34 -4.67 5.35 5.60
C ARG A 34 -5.63 6.10 4.68
N ARG A 35 -5.38 6.11 3.37
CA ARG A 35 -6.28 6.74 2.38
C ARG A 35 -7.57 5.96 2.21
N LEU A 36 -7.50 4.63 2.18
CA LEU A 36 -8.70 3.78 2.10
C LEU A 36 -9.64 4.01 3.29
N LEU A 37 -9.10 4.11 4.50
CA LEU A 37 -9.88 4.41 5.72
C LEU A 37 -10.63 5.75 5.65
N LYS A 38 -10.10 6.73 4.89
CA LYS A 38 -10.73 8.04 4.70
C LYS A 38 -11.82 8.04 3.65
N LEU A 39 -11.96 6.98 2.84
CA LEU A 39 -13.01 6.92 1.83
C LEU A 39 -14.37 6.71 2.50
N PRO A 40 -15.41 7.43 2.05
CA PRO A 40 -16.76 7.24 2.57
C PRO A 40 -17.35 5.90 2.11
N GLY A 41 -18.23 5.35 2.94
CA GLY A 41 -18.92 4.08 2.67
C GLY A 41 -18.32 2.89 3.42
N PRO A 42 -18.87 1.69 3.24
CA PRO A 42 -18.38 0.49 3.91
C PRO A 42 -16.97 0.15 3.43
N HIS A 43 -16.07 -0.07 4.38
CA HIS A 43 -14.70 -0.47 4.07
C HIS A 43 -14.63 -1.94 3.67
N PRO A 44 -13.84 -2.28 2.65
CA PRO A 44 -13.67 -3.66 2.24
C PRO A 44 -12.94 -4.46 3.31
N LYS A 45 -13.25 -5.76 3.38
CA LYS A 45 -12.44 -6.73 4.09
C LYS A 45 -11.17 -7.02 3.30
N ILE A 46 -10.06 -7.15 4.02
CA ILE A 46 -8.76 -7.51 3.49
C ILE A 46 -8.51 -8.98 3.77
N TYR A 47 -7.98 -9.69 2.78
CA TYR A 47 -7.69 -11.11 2.86
C TYR A 47 -6.20 -11.33 2.63
N ILE A 48 -5.55 -12.00 3.58
CA ILE A 48 -4.24 -12.64 3.39
C ILE A 48 -4.41 -14.15 3.57
N ILE A 49 -3.35 -14.93 3.41
CA ILE A 49 -3.45 -16.39 3.48
C ILE A 49 -3.95 -16.80 4.86
N GLY A 50 -5.16 -17.36 4.91
CA GLY A 50 -5.76 -17.89 6.14
C GLY A 50 -6.32 -16.83 7.11
N GLN A 51 -6.40 -15.55 6.72
CA GLN A 51 -6.91 -14.50 7.61
C GLN A 51 -7.74 -13.45 6.85
N GLU A 52 -8.92 -13.13 7.39
CA GLU A 52 -9.72 -11.96 7.04
C GLU A 52 -9.50 -10.87 8.08
N MET A 53 -9.35 -9.62 7.65
CA MET A 53 -9.14 -8.47 8.55
C MET A 53 -9.78 -7.19 8.03
N THR A 54 -9.96 -6.20 8.91
CA THR A 54 -10.39 -4.84 8.54
C THR A 54 -9.22 -4.01 8.00
N LEU A 55 -9.51 -2.81 7.48
CA LEU A 55 -8.47 -1.88 7.07
C LEU A 55 -7.63 -1.39 8.26
N GLU A 56 -8.22 -1.22 9.43
CA GLU A 56 -7.53 -0.83 10.65
C GLU A 56 -6.56 -1.91 11.12
N GLU A 57 -6.96 -3.18 11.06
CA GLU A 57 -6.11 -4.32 11.37
C GLU A 57 -4.95 -4.44 10.37
N ALA A 58 -5.24 -4.28 9.07
CA ALA A 58 -4.20 -4.24 8.04
C ALA A 58 -3.18 -3.11 8.29
N LEU A 59 -3.66 -1.91 8.61
CA LEU A 59 -2.81 -0.76 8.93
C LEU A 59 -1.95 -1.02 10.19
N MET A 60 -2.52 -1.65 11.21
CA MET A 60 -1.80 -2.05 12.42
C MET A 60 -0.65 -3.01 12.08
N HIS A 61 -0.89 -4.05 11.27
CA HIS A 61 0.12 -5.02 10.86
C HIS A 61 1.23 -4.38 10.02
N VAL A 62 0.88 -3.51 9.08
CA VAL A 62 1.84 -2.73 8.28
C VAL A 62 2.72 -1.85 9.17
N SER A 63 2.12 -1.12 10.12
CA SER A 63 2.86 -0.25 11.04
C SER A 63 3.80 -1.04 11.96
N ARG A 64 3.38 -2.24 12.39
CA ARG A 64 4.22 -3.16 13.19
C ARG A 64 5.29 -3.88 12.37
N ARG A 65 5.20 -3.85 11.04
CA ARG A 65 6.08 -4.58 10.11
C ARG A 65 6.22 -6.07 10.44
N ASP A 66 5.14 -6.67 10.93
CA ASP A 66 5.11 -8.08 11.31
C ASP A 66 4.89 -9.00 10.09
N ALA A 67 4.74 -10.30 10.31
CA ALA A 67 4.58 -11.28 9.23
C ALA A 67 3.37 -10.98 8.33
N ALA A 68 2.23 -10.59 8.93
CA ALA A 68 1.05 -10.18 8.17
C ALA A 68 1.32 -8.86 7.41
N GLY A 69 2.01 -7.90 8.04
CA GLY A 69 2.46 -6.67 7.40
C GLY A 69 3.32 -6.92 6.16
N GLN A 70 4.22 -7.91 6.23
CA GLN A 70 5.05 -8.30 5.08
C GLN A 70 4.24 -8.95 3.95
N GLU A 71 3.21 -9.73 4.26
CA GLU A 71 2.29 -10.26 3.25
C GLU A 71 1.49 -9.16 2.54
N LEU A 72 1.03 -8.17 3.31
CA LEU A 72 0.33 -7.00 2.78
C LEU A 72 1.25 -6.17 1.88
N LEU A 73 2.50 -5.94 2.29
CA LEU A 73 3.52 -5.27 1.49
C LEU A 73 3.76 -5.98 0.15
N ARG A 74 3.94 -7.31 0.16
CA ARG A 74 4.14 -8.10 -1.06
C ARG A 74 2.94 -8.00 -1.99
N SER A 75 1.73 -8.04 -1.43
CA SER A 75 0.48 -7.89 -2.19
C SER A 75 0.39 -6.50 -2.85
N TYR A 76 0.75 -5.45 -2.11
CA TYR A 76 0.81 -4.08 -2.61
C TYR A 76 1.84 -3.92 -3.75
N GLN A 77 3.06 -4.46 -3.57
CA GLN A 77 4.10 -4.47 -4.60
C GLN A 77 3.64 -5.24 -5.86
N GLY A 78 2.94 -6.36 -5.70
CA GLY A 78 2.36 -7.11 -6.81
C GLY A 78 1.34 -6.28 -7.60
N LEU A 79 0.39 -5.65 -6.88
CA LEU A 79 -0.64 -4.81 -7.48
C LEU A 79 -0.04 -3.63 -8.25
N THR A 80 0.89 -2.89 -7.64
CA THR A 80 1.52 -1.72 -8.26
C THR A 80 2.33 -2.09 -9.50
N ARG A 81 3.05 -3.21 -9.49
CA ARG A 81 3.73 -3.73 -10.69
C ARG A 81 2.76 -4.08 -11.80
N GLU A 82 1.65 -4.74 -11.49
CA GLU A 82 0.62 -5.07 -12.49
C GLU A 82 -0.08 -3.84 -13.06
N MET A 83 -0.36 -2.83 -12.23
CA MET A 83 -0.89 -1.55 -12.69
C MET A 83 0.09 -0.85 -13.63
N ALA A 84 1.38 -0.78 -13.26
CA ALA A 84 2.41 -0.16 -14.09
C ALA A 84 2.57 -0.84 -15.45
N LYS A 85 2.44 -2.18 -15.53
CA LYS A 85 2.46 -2.92 -16.80
C LYS A 85 1.30 -2.56 -17.73
N ARG A 86 0.11 -2.30 -17.18
CA ARG A 86 -1.11 -1.98 -17.97
C ARG A 86 -1.15 -0.53 -18.47
N MET A 87 -0.27 0.33 -17.95
CA MET A 87 -0.17 1.74 -18.34
C MET A 87 0.86 2.01 -19.46
N LYS A 88 1.59 0.98 -19.90
CA LYS A 88 2.46 1.00 -21.09
C LYS A 88 1.70 0.46 -22.29
#